data_AF-A0A963Q1V5-F1
#
_entry.id   AF-A0A963Q1V5-F1
#
_cell.length_a   1.000
_cell.length_b   1.000
_cell.length_c   1.000
_cell.angle_alpha   90.00
_cell.angle_beta   90.00
_cell.angle_gamma   90.00
#
_symmetry.space_group_name_H-M   'P 1'
#
loop_
_entity.id
_entity.type
_entity.pdbx_description
1 polymer ?
#
loop_
_entity_poly.entity_id
_entity_poly.type
_entity_poly.pdbx_seq_one_letter_code
_entity_poly.pdbx_strand_id
1 'polypeptide(L)'
;MRRWHLGSFKTLLADALLIVLAWWLAFWLRFNFDVAEADVRLAWLTTPLAVLGMLAGLSLARVHRHAWRYVSLADLRRLAAGVAAGAVLTTALVMIGRLEGFARSVFPISALLALVLLAGARAAWRSLGEGRLAGQQAAPGRQPLLVAGTLQEADQALRTLKGAAHWQVAGIVSPRPEDAGRTVQGVPVLGTTAALDQIAHVQQIGTVLVASPAGSGLRRELLMRWSGAGLSLLTLPAADE
;
A
#
# COMPACT_ATOMS: atom_id res chain seq x y z
N MET A 1 20.51 -1.86 9.18
CA MET A 1 20.15 -1.26 7.86
C MET A 1 19.90 -2.40 6.87
N ARG A 2 18.99 -2.28 5.88
CA ARG A 2 18.56 -3.31 4.87
C ARG A 2 17.39 -4.27 5.21
N ARG A 3 16.16 -3.75 5.38
CA ARG A 3 14.94 -4.53 5.08
C ARG A 3 13.92 -3.84 4.16
N TRP A 4 14.20 -2.60 3.75
CA TRP A 4 13.31 -1.79 2.90
C TRP A 4 13.38 -2.13 1.40
N HIS A 5 14.41 -2.83 0.92
CA HIS A 5 14.60 -3.02 -0.53
C HIS A 5 13.74 -4.15 -1.15
N LEU A 6 13.33 -5.16 -0.39
CA LEU A 6 12.62 -6.32 -0.97
C LEU A 6 11.14 -6.03 -1.32
N GLY A 7 10.48 -5.14 -0.57
CA GLY A 7 9.09 -4.74 -0.87
C GLY A 7 9.02 -3.88 -2.13
N SER A 8 9.90 -2.89 -2.24
CA SER A 8 9.96 -1.99 -3.39
C SER A 8 10.28 -2.71 -4.70
N PHE A 9 11.14 -3.74 -4.67
CA PHE A 9 11.47 -4.50 -5.87
C PHE A 9 10.28 -5.27 -6.45
N LYS A 10 9.46 -5.90 -5.60
CA LYS A 10 8.24 -6.61 -6.04
C LYS A 10 7.22 -5.64 -6.67
N THR A 11 7.04 -4.47 -6.07
CA THR A 11 6.15 -3.42 -6.60
C THR A 11 6.66 -2.89 -7.95
N LEU A 12 7.97 -2.65 -8.07
CA LEU A 12 8.58 -2.22 -9.34
C LEU A 12 8.39 -3.25 -10.45
N LEU A 13 8.56 -4.54 -10.13
CA LEU A 13 8.34 -5.61 -11.09
C LEU A 13 6.88 -5.69 -11.51
N ALA A 14 5.94 -5.61 -10.56
CA ALA A 14 4.52 -5.59 -10.86
C ALA A 14 4.11 -4.38 -11.71
N ASP A 15 4.61 -3.18 -11.36
CA ASP A 15 4.38 -1.97 -12.15
C ASP A 15 4.95 -2.12 -13.57
N ALA A 16 6.15 -2.66 -13.72
CA ALA A 16 6.74 -2.91 -15.04
C ALA A 16 5.88 -3.85 -15.89
N LEU A 17 5.37 -4.94 -15.32
CA LEU A 17 4.46 -5.86 -16.01
C LEU A 17 3.16 -5.18 -16.44
N LEU A 18 2.58 -4.34 -15.57
CA LEU A 18 1.37 -3.58 -15.89
C LEU A 18 1.62 -2.54 -16.99
N ILE A 19 2.81 -1.93 -17.02
CA ILE A 19 3.21 -1.00 -18.07
C ILE A 19 3.37 -1.73 -19.41
N VAL A 20 4.01 -2.89 -19.42
CA VAL A 20 4.08 -3.75 -20.62
C VAL A 20 2.68 -4.10 -21.12
N LEU A 21 1.80 -4.54 -20.20
CA LEU A 21 0.42 -4.86 -20.54
C LEU A 21 -0.33 -3.65 -21.11
N ALA A 22 -0.19 -2.47 -20.50
CA ALA A 22 -0.79 -1.24 -20.99
C ALA A 22 -0.30 -0.85 -22.39
N TRP A 23 1.00 -1.03 -22.65
CA TRP A 23 1.62 -0.75 -23.95
C TRP A 23 1.05 -1.66 -25.05
N TRP A 24 1.00 -2.96 -24.81
CA TRP A 24 0.45 -3.93 -25.76
C TRP A 24 -1.06 -3.75 -25.99
N LEU A 25 -1.83 -3.50 -24.93
CA LEU A 25 -3.25 -3.17 -25.06
C LEU A 25 -3.47 -1.89 -25.87
N ALA A 26 -2.57 -0.90 -25.77
CA ALA A 26 -2.67 0.31 -26.56
C ALA A 26 -2.46 0.03 -28.06
N PHE A 27 -1.53 -0.86 -28.42
CA PHE A 27 -1.37 -1.32 -29.80
C PHE A 27 -2.61 -2.07 -30.28
N TRP A 28 -3.10 -3.05 -29.51
CA TRP A 28 -4.31 -3.79 -29.89
C TRP A 28 -5.52 -2.89 -30.07
N LEU A 29 -5.80 -1.99 -29.13
CA LEU A 29 -6.92 -1.05 -29.24
C LEU A 29 -6.75 -0.09 -30.42
N ARG A 30 -5.53 0.38 -30.68
CA ARG A 30 -5.26 1.31 -31.79
C ARG A 30 -5.53 0.67 -33.15
N PHE A 31 -5.28 -0.63 -33.28
CA PHE A 31 -5.44 -1.35 -34.54
C PHE A 31 -6.67 -2.26 -34.53
N ASN A 32 -7.63 -2.04 -33.63
CA ASN A 32 -8.86 -2.84 -33.52
C ASN A 32 -8.61 -4.35 -33.46
N PHE A 33 -7.56 -4.77 -32.74
CA PHE A 33 -7.09 -6.15 -32.60
C PHE A 33 -6.55 -6.80 -33.90
N ASP A 34 -6.40 -6.03 -34.98
CA ASP A 34 -5.82 -6.46 -36.25
C ASP A 34 -4.47 -5.74 -36.48
N VAL A 35 -3.42 -6.21 -35.81
CA VAL A 35 -2.09 -5.58 -35.84
C VAL A 35 -1.23 -6.22 -36.93
N ALA A 36 -0.79 -5.43 -37.91
CA ALA A 36 0.15 -5.88 -38.92
C ALA A 36 1.51 -6.27 -38.32
N GLU A 37 2.23 -7.21 -38.95
CA GLU A 37 3.53 -7.69 -38.45
C GLU A 37 4.57 -6.57 -38.26
N ALA A 38 4.53 -5.55 -39.13
CA ALA A 38 5.39 -4.38 -39.01
C ALA A 38 5.15 -3.61 -37.70
N ASP A 39 3.88 -3.44 -37.32
CA ASP A 39 3.48 -2.76 -36.09
C ASP A 39 3.77 -3.61 -34.85
N VAL A 40 3.63 -4.94 -34.93
CA VAL A 40 4.05 -5.86 -33.86
C VAL A 40 5.57 -5.74 -33.61
N ARG A 41 6.38 -5.64 -34.67
CA ARG A 41 7.83 -5.44 -34.55
C ARG A 41 8.15 -4.09 -33.89
N LEU A 42 7.43 -3.03 -34.27
CA LEU A 42 7.56 -1.72 -33.63
C LEU A 42 7.15 -1.77 -32.15
N ALA A 43 6.07 -2.48 -31.82
CA ALA A 43 5.64 -2.66 -30.43
C ALA A 43 6.73 -3.34 -29.59
N TRP A 44 7.32 -4.43 -30.09
CA TRP A 44 8.44 -5.11 -29.42
C TRP A 44 9.64 -4.20 -29.21
N LEU A 45 10.06 -3.47 -30.25
CA LEU A 45 11.22 -2.58 -30.19
C LEU A 45 11.02 -1.42 -29.20
N THR A 46 9.79 -0.90 -29.11
CA THR A 46 9.46 0.26 -28.27
C THR A 46 9.02 -0.09 -26.86
N THR A 47 8.61 -1.34 -26.60
CA THR A 47 8.27 -1.83 -25.25
C THR A 47 9.32 -1.49 -24.18
N PRO A 48 10.63 -1.79 -24.37
CA PRO A 48 11.63 -1.45 -23.35
C PRO A 48 11.74 0.06 -23.12
N LEU A 49 11.61 0.88 -24.18
CA LEU A 49 11.63 2.34 -24.06
C LEU A 49 10.42 2.86 -23.28
N ALA A 50 9.24 2.28 -23.50
CA ALA A 50 8.02 2.60 -22.78
C ALA A 50 8.11 2.23 -21.30
N VAL A 51 8.65 1.06 -20.99
CA VAL A 51 8.90 0.65 -19.59
C VAL A 51 9.89 1.60 -18.93
N LEU A 52 11.01 1.92 -19.59
CA LEU A 52 12.02 2.83 -19.05
C LEU A 52 11.46 4.24 -18.82
N GLY A 53 10.79 4.81 -19.82
CA GLY A 53 10.19 6.15 -19.72
C GLY A 53 9.14 6.23 -18.62
N MET A 54 8.25 5.25 -18.54
CA MET A 54 7.18 5.22 -17.54
C MET A 54 7.72 5.01 -16.12
N LEU A 55 8.64 4.06 -15.91
CA LEU A 55 9.27 3.85 -14.60
C LEU A 55 10.06 5.09 -14.15
N ALA A 56 10.77 5.76 -15.07
CA ALA A 56 11.43 7.03 -14.79
C ALA A 56 10.42 8.10 -14.35
N GLY A 57 9.31 8.28 -15.07
CA GLY A 57 8.25 9.22 -14.70
C GLY A 57 7.65 8.95 -13.32
N LEU A 58 7.31 7.69 -13.03
CA LEU A 58 6.79 7.27 -11.72
C LEU A 58 7.80 7.50 -10.58
N SER A 59 9.09 7.31 -10.87
CA SER A 59 10.17 7.55 -9.91
C SER A 59 10.36 9.04 -9.61
N LEU A 60 10.28 9.91 -10.63
CA LEU A 60 10.38 11.37 -10.51
C LEU A 60 9.24 11.94 -9.68
N ALA A 61 8.02 11.44 -9.90
CA ALA A 61 6.84 11.79 -9.10
C ALA A 61 6.86 11.17 -7.68
N ARG A 62 7.90 10.41 -7.33
CA ARG A 62 8.10 9.76 -6.01
C ARG A 62 6.88 8.94 -5.57
N VAL A 63 6.17 8.32 -6.51
CA VAL A 63 4.94 7.54 -6.24
C VAL A 63 5.20 6.40 -5.23
N HIS A 64 6.45 5.95 -5.14
CA HIS A 64 6.85 4.80 -4.34
C HIS A 64 7.22 5.16 -2.88
N ARG A 65 7.27 6.44 -2.51
CA ARG A 65 7.77 6.89 -1.19
C ARG A 65 6.70 7.14 -0.13
N HIS A 66 5.44 7.32 -0.49
CA HIS A 66 4.39 7.58 0.50
C HIS A 66 3.65 6.31 0.86
N ALA A 67 3.61 6.00 2.16
CA ALA A 67 2.79 4.92 2.70
C ALA A 67 1.32 5.27 2.49
N TRP A 68 0.64 4.45 1.69
CA TRP A 68 -0.74 4.63 1.22
C TRP A 68 -1.76 4.35 2.33
N ARG A 69 -1.75 5.14 3.41
CA ARG A 69 -2.64 4.93 4.55
C ARG A 69 -4.06 5.45 4.30
N TYR A 70 -4.24 6.43 3.42
CA TYR A 70 -5.54 6.92 2.98
C TYR A 70 -5.49 7.20 1.49
N VAL A 71 -6.52 6.79 0.72
CA VAL A 71 -6.70 7.21 -0.66
C VAL A 71 -7.02 8.70 -0.62
N SER A 72 -5.97 9.51 -0.49
CA SER A 72 -6.11 10.94 -0.62
C SER A 72 -6.18 11.25 -2.10
N LEU A 73 -6.98 12.25 -2.47
CA LEU A 73 -6.98 12.81 -3.83
C LEU A 73 -5.55 13.19 -4.28
N ALA A 74 -4.64 13.44 -3.33
CA ALA A 74 -3.23 13.75 -3.58
C ALA A 74 -2.44 12.55 -4.13
N ASP A 75 -2.74 11.31 -3.74
CA ASP A 75 -2.02 10.13 -4.25
C ASP A 75 -2.41 9.82 -5.69
N LEU A 76 -3.69 9.98 -6.03
CA LEU A 76 -4.15 9.86 -7.42
C LEU A 76 -3.53 10.96 -8.29
N ARG A 77 -3.44 12.20 -7.79
CA ARG A 77 -2.76 13.31 -8.48
C ARG A 77 -1.28 13.02 -8.71
N ARG A 78 -0.57 12.45 -7.72
CA ARG A 78 0.85 12.06 -7.87
C ARG A 78 1.03 10.93 -8.88
N LEU A 79 0.16 9.94 -8.86
CA LEU A 79 0.17 8.87 -9.85
C LEU A 79 -0.08 9.42 -11.25
N ALA A 80 -1.10 10.26 -11.41
CA ALA A 80 -1.41 10.93 -12.68
C ALA A 80 -0.23 11.79 -13.17
N ALA A 81 0.41 12.56 -12.28
CA ALA A 81 1.60 13.34 -12.62
C ALA A 81 2.78 12.44 -13.04
N GLY A 82 2.99 11.32 -12.36
CA GLY A 82 4.03 10.34 -12.71
C GLY A 82 3.78 9.66 -14.05
N VAL A 83 2.53 9.30 -14.35
CA VAL A 83 2.13 8.74 -15.65
C VAL A 83 2.26 9.79 -16.74
N ALA A 84 1.86 11.04 -16.50
CA ALA A 84 2.03 12.12 -17.47
C ALA A 84 3.51 12.37 -17.79
N ALA A 85 4.36 12.47 -16.77
CA ALA A 85 5.80 12.57 -16.95
C ALA A 85 6.37 11.35 -17.70
N GLY A 86 5.92 10.15 -17.34
CA GLY A 86 6.32 8.90 -17.98
C GLY A 86 5.92 8.81 -19.46
N ALA A 87 4.73 9.30 -19.80
CA ALA A 87 4.23 9.39 -21.17
C ALA A 87 5.06 10.38 -22.01
N VAL A 88 5.40 11.54 -21.45
CA VAL A 88 6.28 12.52 -22.11
C VAL A 88 7.67 11.92 -22.34
N LEU A 89 8.26 11.28 -21.34
CA LEU A 89 9.56 10.62 -21.46
C LEU A 89 9.54 9.48 -22.49
N THR A 90 8.51 8.63 -22.45
CA THR A 90 8.32 7.55 -23.43
C THR A 90 8.20 8.11 -24.84
N THR A 91 7.40 9.15 -25.03
CA THR A 91 7.23 9.83 -26.32
C THR A 91 8.56 10.38 -26.82
N ALA A 92 9.32 11.07 -25.96
CA ALA A 92 10.63 11.59 -26.31
C ALA A 92 11.60 10.47 -26.72
N LEU A 93 11.70 9.40 -25.92
CA LEU A 93 12.59 8.26 -26.20
C LEU A 93 12.27 7.58 -27.55
N VAL A 94 10.99 7.35 -27.82
CA VAL A 94 10.54 6.70 -29.07
C VAL A 94 10.72 7.62 -30.29
N MET A 95 10.44 8.92 -30.15
CA MET A 95 10.57 9.88 -31.25
C MET A 95 12.02 10.19 -31.62
N ILE A 96 12.95 10.18 -30.66
CA ILE A 96 14.40 10.31 -30.93
C ILE A 96 14.89 9.15 -31.80
N GLY A 97 14.31 7.96 -31.63
CA GLY A 97 14.61 6.79 -32.46
C GLY A 97 14.15 6.90 -33.92
N ARG A 98 13.44 7.97 -34.31
CA ARG A 98 12.93 8.23 -35.68
C ARG A 98 12.25 7.01 -36.33
N LEU A 99 11.44 6.29 -35.56
CA LEU A 99 10.73 5.12 -36.03
C LEU A 99 9.62 5.53 -37.00
N GLU A 100 9.86 5.35 -38.29
CA GLU A 100 8.88 5.61 -39.34
C GLU A 100 7.66 4.71 -39.20
N GLY A 101 6.47 5.26 -39.49
CA GLY A 101 5.21 4.53 -39.41
C GLY A 101 4.61 4.37 -38.00
N PHE A 102 5.29 4.81 -36.93
CA PHE A 102 4.77 4.65 -35.58
C PHE A 102 3.47 5.42 -35.33
N ALA A 103 2.41 4.72 -34.92
CA ALA A 103 1.12 5.32 -34.62
C ALA A 103 1.15 6.19 -33.34
N ARG A 104 1.24 7.51 -33.50
CA ARG A 104 1.38 8.50 -32.40
C ARG A 104 0.25 8.44 -31.35
N SER A 105 -0.94 7.96 -31.73
CA SER A 105 -2.07 7.75 -30.83
C SER A 105 -1.84 6.64 -29.78
N VAL A 106 -0.85 5.77 -29.96
CA VAL A 106 -0.49 4.74 -28.97
C VAL A 106 -0.02 5.38 -27.66
N PHE A 107 0.67 6.53 -27.71
CA PHE A 107 1.15 7.23 -26.52
C PHE A 107 0.01 7.61 -25.55
N PRO A 108 -1.01 8.40 -25.94
CA PRO A 108 -2.09 8.76 -25.02
C PRO A 108 -2.92 7.55 -24.57
N ILE A 109 -3.15 6.57 -25.45
CA ILE A 109 -3.89 5.34 -25.10
C ILE A 109 -3.12 4.55 -24.03
N SER A 110 -1.82 4.33 -24.23
CA SER A 110 -0.97 3.61 -23.27
C SER A 110 -0.88 4.34 -21.92
N ALA A 111 -0.82 5.67 -21.92
CA ALA A 111 -0.80 6.48 -20.70
C ALA A 111 -2.10 6.34 -19.91
N LEU A 112 -3.25 6.40 -20.60
CA LEU A 112 -4.56 6.21 -19.97
C LEU A 112 -4.71 4.79 -19.40
N LEU A 113 -4.36 3.77 -20.18
CA LEU A 113 -4.38 2.38 -19.74
C LEU A 113 -3.45 2.13 -18.57
N ALA A 114 -2.22 2.67 -18.63
CA ALA A 114 -1.27 2.56 -17.53
C ALA A 114 -1.82 3.20 -16.26
N LEU A 115 -2.42 4.39 -16.34
CA LEU A 115 -3.04 5.04 -15.20
C LEU A 115 -4.13 4.15 -14.58
N VAL A 116 -5.03 3.61 -15.39
CA VAL A 116 -6.14 2.75 -14.92
C VAL A 116 -5.61 1.44 -14.34
N LEU A 117 -4.69 0.76 -15.02
CA LEU A 117 -4.11 -0.51 -14.57
C LEU A 117 -3.29 -0.34 -13.30
N LEU A 118 -2.45 0.69 -13.22
CA LEU A 118 -1.62 0.98 -12.05
C LEU A 118 -2.46 1.39 -10.84
N ALA A 119 -3.50 2.22 -11.05
CA ALA A 119 -4.43 2.61 -10.01
C ALA A 119 -5.29 1.42 -9.55
N GLY A 120 -5.85 0.67 -10.50
CA GLY A 120 -6.69 -0.50 -10.26
C GLY A 120 -5.94 -1.63 -9.56
N ALA A 121 -4.72 -1.93 -9.99
CA ALA A 121 -3.87 -2.91 -9.30
C ALA A 121 -3.57 -2.47 -7.87
N ARG A 122 -3.21 -1.20 -7.64
CA ARG A 122 -2.98 -0.68 -6.28
C ARG A 122 -4.24 -0.77 -5.42
N ALA A 123 -5.41 -0.43 -5.97
CA ALA A 123 -6.69 -0.57 -5.28
C ALA A 123 -7.01 -2.04 -4.96
N ALA A 124 -6.81 -2.96 -5.92
CA ALA A 124 -7.02 -4.39 -5.73
C ALA A 124 -6.05 -4.99 -4.69
N TRP A 125 -4.76 -4.68 -4.76
CA TRP A 125 -3.77 -5.09 -3.77
C TRP A 125 -4.12 -4.56 -2.38
N ARG A 126 -4.68 -3.33 -2.28
CA ARG A 126 -5.18 -2.78 -1.04
C ARG A 126 -6.40 -3.56 -0.53
N SER A 127 -7.43 -3.77 -1.34
CA SER A 127 -8.64 -4.49 -0.93
C SER A 127 -8.34 -5.96 -0.56
N LEU A 128 -7.41 -6.60 -1.27
CA LEU A 128 -6.92 -7.94 -0.95
C LEU A 128 -6.00 -7.94 0.27
N GLY A 129 -5.27 -6.85 0.53
CA GLY A 129 -4.45 -6.67 1.73
C GLY A 129 -5.30 -6.40 2.97
N GLU A 130 -6.35 -5.59 2.85
CA GLU A 130 -7.40 -5.40 3.86
C GLU A 130 -8.11 -6.74 4.12
N GLY A 131 -8.45 -7.50 3.08
CA GLY A 131 -9.05 -8.83 3.18
C GLY A 131 -8.11 -9.93 3.69
N ARG A 132 -6.79 -9.83 3.49
CA ARG A 132 -5.79 -10.79 4.03
C ARG A 132 -5.31 -10.41 5.43
N LEU A 133 -5.32 -9.14 5.80
CA LEU A 133 -5.15 -8.74 7.20
C LEU A 133 -6.39 -9.17 8.01
N ALA A 134 -7.59 -9.03 7.45
CA ALA A 134 -8.81 -9.62 8.00
C ALA A 134 -8.78 -11.17 7.97
N GLY A 135 -8.21 -11.78 6.92
CA GLY A 135 -8.25 -13.22 6.67
C GLY A 135 -7.10 -14.05 7.26
N GLN A 136 -5.98 -13.43 7.70
CA GLN A 136 -4.93 -14.12 8.46
C GLN A 136 -5.23 -14.18 9.97
N GLN A 137 -6.41 -13.70 10.40
CA GLN A 137 -6.72 -13.41 11.81
C GLN A 137 -7.84 -14.21 12.46
N ALA A 138 -8.32 -15.28 11.83
CA ALA A 138 -9.20 -16.23 12.50
C ALA A 138 -8.56 -17.62 12.50
N ALA A 139 -7.56 -17.84 13.35
CA ALA A 139 -7.39 -19.18 13.87
C ALA A 139 -8.69 -19.52 14.62
N PRO A 140 -9.43 -20.59 14.28
CA PRO A 140 -10.71 -20.88 14.90
C PRO A 140 -10.56 -20.95 16.43
N GLY A 141 -11.24 -20.04 17.14
CA GLY A 141 -11.22 -19.95 18.60
C GLY A 141 -10.38 -18.82 19.22
N ARG A 142 -9.64 -18.00 18.46
CA ARG A 142 -8.89 -16.85 19.01
C ARG A 142 -9.65 -15.54 18.80
N GLN A 143 -9.67 -14.68 19.81
CA GLN A 143 -10.27 -13.35 19.72
C GLN A 143 -9.25 -12.34 19.14
N PRO A 144 -9.62 -11.57 18.11
CA PRO A 144 -8.74 -10.56 17.53
C PRO A 144 -8.56 -9.38 18.48
N LEU A 145 -7.33 -8.86 18.55
CA LEU A 145 -6.91 -7.83 19.51
C LEU A 145 -6.06 -6.76 18.83
N LEU A 146 -6.39 -5.48 19.02
CA LEU A 146 -5.51 -4.37 18.65
C LEU A 146 -4.62 -3.99 19.82
N VAL A 147 -3.37 -3.60 19.56
CA VAL A 147 -2.45 -3.10 20.59
C VAL A 147 -2.26 -1.60 20.42
N ALA A 148 -2.67 -0.80 21.41
CA ALA A 148 -2.52 0.65 21.40
C ALA A 148 -1.31 1.06 22.26
N GLY A 149 -0.30 1.66 21.63
CA GLY A 149 0.94 2.07 22.27
C GLY A 149 2.04 2.42 21.27
N THR A 150 3.10 3.05 21.74
CA THR A 150 4.34 3.26 20.99
C THR A 150 4.95 1.93 20.58
N LEU A 151 5.88 1.93 19.62
CA LEU A 151 6.52 0.68 19.18
C LEU A 151 7.20 -0.10 20.29
N GLN A 152 7.81 0.58 21.26
CA GLN A 152 8.49 -0.06 22.40
C GLN A 152 7.47 -0.73 23.33
N GLU A 153 6.38 -0.04 23.65
CA GLU A 153 5.28 -0.57 24.46
C GLU A 153 4.60 -1.75 23.75
N ALA A 154 4.35 -1.63 22.44
CA ALA A 154 3.78 -2.69 21.64
C ALA A 154 4.71 -3.91 21.54
N ASP A 155 6.02 -3.71 21.41
CA ASP A 155 7.02 -4.78 21.39
C ASP A 155 7.03 -5.59 22.71
N GLN A 156 6.89 -4.89 23.85
CA GLN A 156 6.78 -5.52 25.16
C GLN A 156 5.44 -6.26 25.32
N ALA A 157 4.32 -5.63 24.95
CA ALA A 157 3.01 -6.26 24.96
C ALA A 157 2.97 -7.53 24.10
N LEU A 158 3.56 -7.48 22.90
CA LEU A 158 3.67 -8.63 22.00
C LEU A 158 4.50 -9.77 22.60
N ARG A 159 5.56 -9.46 23.37
CA ARG A 159 6.31 -10.49 24.11
C ARG A 159 5.45 -11.15 25.19
N THR A 160 4.67 -10.38 25.94
CA THR A 160 3.79 -10.92 26.99
C THR A 160 2.65 -11.76 26.41
N LEU A 161 2.16 -11.39 25.22
CA LEU A 161 1.11 -12.13 24.51
C LEU A 161 1.63 -13.39 23.79
N LYS A 162 2.95 -13.54 23.62
CA LYS A 162 3.55 -14.78 23.08
C LYS A 162 3.36 -15.92 24.07
N GLY A 163 2.27 -16.67 23.89
CA GLY A 163 1.88 -17.81 24.73
C GLY A 163 0.41 -17.78 25.13
N ALA A 164 -0.25 -16.62 25.04
CA ALA A 164 -1.68 -16.50 25.28
C ALA A 164 -2.46 -17.11 24.10
N ALA A 165 -2.92 -18.35 24.26
CA ALA A 165 -3.65 -19.10 23.23
C ALA A 165 -4.98 -18.44 22.80
N HIS A 166 -5.53 -17.57 23.64
CA HIS A 166 -6.82 -16.91 23.45
C HIS A 166 -6.76 -15.69 22.51
N TRP A 167 -5.66 -14.94 22.51
CA TRP A 167 -5.58 -13.68 21.79
C TRP A 167 -4.84 -13.82 20.46
N GLN A 168 -5.29 -13.07 19.46
CA GLN A 168 -4.61 -12.92 18.18
C GLN A 168 -4.39 -11.44 17.90
N VAL A 169 -3.14 -10.99 17.87
CA VAL A 169 -2.83 -9.58 17.67
C VAL A 169 -2.96 -9.22 16.19
N ALA A 170 -3.92 -8.34 15.92
CA ALA A 170 -4.29 -7.92 14.59
C ALA A 170 -3.40 -6.82 14.01
N GLY A 171 -2.93 -5.94 14.89
CA GLY A 171 -2.23 -4.73 14.49
C GLY A 171 -1.95 -3.81 15.66
N ILE A 172 -1.03 -2.87 15.41
CA ILE A 172 -0.59 -1.89 16.38
C ILE A 172 -1.12 -0.51 15.99
N VAL A 173 -1.51 0.28 16.99
CA VAL A 173 -1.94 1.67 16.85
C VAL A 173 -1.04 2.53 17.73
N SER A 174 -0.24 3.39 17.12
CA SER A 174 0.74 4.22 17.84
C SER A 174 0.24 5.67 17.98
N PRO A 175 0.48 6.38 19.09
CA PRO A 175 0.23 7.82 19.16
C PRO A 175 1.10 8.61 18.17
N ARG A 176 2.23 8.04 17.73
CA ARG A 176 3.22 8.69 16.87
C ARG A 176 2.94 8.42 15.39
N PRO A 177 2.64 9.44 14.56
CA PRO A 177 2.37 9.25 13.14
C PRO A 177 3.58 8.70 12.38
N GLU A 178 4.82 8.97 12.83
CA GLU A 178 6.05 8.44 12.26
C GLU A 178 6.22 6.92 12.40
N ASP A 179 5.44 6.28 13.28
CA ASP A 179 5.46 4.83 13.45
C ASP A 179 4.60 4.11 12.41
N ALA A 180 3.77 4.84 11.67
CA ALA A 180 2.90 4.30 10.62
C ALA A 180 3.70 3.53 9.55
N GLY A 181 3.24 2.33 9.20
CA GLY A 181 3.87 1.49 8.17
C GLY A 181 5.13 0.76 8.65
N ARG A 182 5.53 0.91 9.92
CA ARG A 182 6.55 0.05 10.54
C ARG A 182 5.91 -1.28 10.97
N THR A 183 6.75 -2.26 11.24
CA THR A 183 6.35 -3.57 11.76
C THR A 183 7.14 -3.88 13.03
N VAL A 184 6.50 -4.50 14.02
CA VAL A 184 7.09 -4.94 15.28
C VAL A 184 6.78 -6.41 15.46
N GLN A 185 7.81 -7.25 15.56
CA GLN A 185 7.67 -8.72 15.64
C GLN A 185 6.75 -9.33 14.55
N GLY A 186 6.72 -8.73 13.36
CA GLY A 186 5.87 -9.16 12.25
C GLY A 186 4.45 -8.58 12.24
N VAL A 187 4.05 -7.87 13.29
CA VAL A 187 2.74 -7.18 13.39
C VAL A 187 2.86 -5.75 12.84
N PRO A 188 2.00 -5.34 11.89
CA PRO A 188 2.07 -4.00 11.30
C PRO A 188 1.44 -2.92 12.18
N VAL A 189 1.97 -1.70 12.08
CA VAL A 189 1.34 -0.49 12.64
C VAL A 189 0.28 0.01 11.67
N LEU A 190 -0.98 -0.21 12.02
CA LEU A 190 -2.14 0.10 11.20
C LEU A 190 -2.45 1.60 11.17
N GLY A 191 -2.18 2.31 12.28
CA GLY A 191 -2.87 3.57 12.54
C GLY A 191 -2.21 4.45 13.59
N THR A 192 -2.72 5.68 13.66
CA THR A 192 -2.60 6.49 14.87
C THR A 192 -3.77 6.23 15.81
N THR A 193 -3.64 6.57 17.10
CA THR A 193 -4.75 6.42 18.06
C THR A 193 -6.00 7.20 17.67
N ALA A 194 -5.86 8.30 16.92
CA ALA A 194 -7.00 9.02 16.34
C ALA A 194 -7.79 8.20 15.30
N ALA A 195 -7.16 7.24 14.62
CA ALA A 195 -7.81 6.37 13.64
C ALA A 195 -8.29 5.04 14.23
N LEU A 196 -8.19 4.86 15.55
CA LEU A 196 -8.49 3.59 16.22
C LEU A 196 -9.93 3.13 15.98
N ASP A 197 -10.91 4.03 16.06
CA ASP A 197 -12.33 3.74 15.79
C ASP A 197 -12.56 3.16 14.40
N GLN A 198 -12.01 3.85 13.41
CA GLN A 198 -12.13 3.46 12.02
C GLN A 198 -11.47 2.09 11.79
N ILE A 199 -10.31 1.85 12.41
CA ILE A 199 -9.58 0.59 12.29
C ILE A 199 -10.34 -0.53 12.99
N ALA A 200 -10.87 -0.31 14.18
CA ALA A 200 -11.66 -1.28 14.93
C ALA A 200 -12.92 -1.68 14.17
N HIS A 201 -13.63 -0.71 13.58
CA HIS A 201 -14.83 -0.95 12.78
C HIS A 201 -14.51 -1.69 11.46
N VAL A 202 -13.47 -1.28 10.74
CA VAL A 202 -13.08 -1.92 9.47
C VAL A 202 -12.58 -3.35 9.70
N GLN A 203 -11.84 -3.60 10.78
CA GLN A 203 -11.29 -4.91 11.12
C GLN A 203 -12.27 -5.78 11.92
N GLN A 204 -13.45 -5.26 12.29
CA GLN A 204 -14.43 -5.93 13.16
C GLN A 204 -13.81 -6.43 14.48
N ILE A 205 -12.95 -5.60 15.09
CA ILE A 205 -12.23 -5.95 16.32
C ILE A 205 -12.92 -5.31 17.51
N GLY A 206 -13.42 -6.14 18.42
CA GLY A 206 -14.10 -5.71 19.65
C GLY A 206 -13.16 -5.43 20.83
N THR A 207 -11.87 -5.74 20.72
CA THR A 207 -10.94 -5.69 21.86
C THR A 207 -9.67 -4.91 21.55
N VAL A 208 -9.29 -4.00 22.45
CA VAL A 208 -8.07 -3.20 22.34
C VAL A 208 -7.25 -3.34 23.63
N LEU A 209 -6.01 -3.80 23.51
CA LEU A 209 -5.02 -3.82 24.57
C LEU A 209 -4.26 -2.49 24.61
N VAL A 210 -4.41 -1.74 25.68
CA VAL A 210 -3.63 -0.54 25.95
C VAL A 210 -2.28 -0.97 26.54
N ALA A 211 -1.23 -0.87 25.74
CA ALA A 211 0.14 -1.23 26.14
C ALA A 211 0.86 -0.10 26.90
N SER A 212 0.35 1.13 26.84
CA SER A 212 0.97 2.26 27.53
C SER A 212 0.85 2.17 29.06
N PRO A 213 1.85 2.65 29.83
CA PRO A 213 1.89 2.56 31.29
C PRO A 213 0.66 3.17 31.98
N ALA A 214 0.42 2.75 33.22
CA ALA A 214 -0.55 3.38 34.12
C ALA A 214 -0.23 4.88 34.27
N GLY A 215 -1.24 5.74 34.19
CA GLY A 215 -1.09 7.20 34.32
C GLY A 215 -0.59 7.93 33.06
N SER A 216 -0.19 7.22 32.00
CA SER A 216 0.20 7.85 30.73
C SER A 216 -0.96 8.66 30.10
N GLY A 217 -0.61 9.76 29.42
CA GLY A 217 -1.58 10.59 28.70
C GLY A 217 -2.38 9.79 27.68
N LEU A 218 -1.71 8.82 27.01
CA LEU A 218 -2.33 7.92 26.05
C LEU A 218 -3.38 7.02 26.70
N ARG A 219 -3.07 6.36 27.82
CA ARG A 219 -4.03 5.49 28.53
C ARG A 219 -5.26 6.28 28.99
N ARG A 220 -5.05 7.50 29.51
CA ARG A 220 -6.15 8.38 29.94
C ARG A 220 -7.01 8.81 28.75
N GLU A 221 -6.39 9.20 27.64
CA GLU A 221 -7.10 9.55 26.41
C GLU A 221 -7.93 8.37 25.88
N LEU A 222 -7.33 7.18 25.82
CA LEU A 222 -8.00 5.97 25.35
C LEU A 222 -9.17 5.57 26.28
N LEU A 223 -8.98 5.61 27.60
CA LEU A 223 -10.05 5.30 28.55
C LEU A 223 -11.20 6.31 28.48
N MET A 224 -10.89 7.61 28.38
CA MET A 224 -11.92 8.66 28.31
C MET A 224 -12.70 8.60 27.00
N ARG A 225 -12.02 8.42 25.87
CA ARG A 225 -12.65 8.41 24.54
C ARG A 225 -13.48 7.14 24.28
N TRP A 226 -13.16 6.01 24.94
CA TRP A 226 -13.79 4.71 24.66
C TRP A 226 -14.54 4.06 25.82
N SER A 227 -14.69 4.74 26.97
CA SER A 227 -15.49 4.24 28.11
C SER A 227 -16.99 4.02 27.81
N GLY A 228 -17.50 4.38 26.62
CA GLY A 228 -18.90 4.18 26.23
C GLY A 228 -19.12 3.55 24.85
N ALA A 229 -18.05 3.14 24.14
CA ALA A 229 -18.12 2.80 22.72
C ALA A 229 -17.83 1.32 22.47
N GLY A 230 -18.66 0.39 22.99
CA GLY A 230 -18.76 -1.03 22.57
C GLY A 230 -17.48 -1.90 22.53
N LEU A 231 -16.31 -1.35 22.83
CA LEU A 231 -14.99 -1.98 22.74
C LEU A 231 -14.52 -2.39 24.13
N SER A 232 -14.08 -3.63 24.24
CA SER A 232 -13.45 -4.16 25.44
C SER A 232 -12.01 -3.67 25.54
N LEU A 233 -11.78 -2.68 26.40
CA LEU A 233 -10.43 -2.19 26.69
C LEU A 233 -9.75 -3.10 27.72
N LEU A 234 -8.69 -3.77 27.29
CA LEU A 234 -7.79 -4.50 28.17
C LEU A 234 -6.59 -3.63 28.48
N THR A 235 -6.12 -3.69 29.71
CA THR A 235 -4.88 -3.02 30.11
C THR A 235 -3.94 -4.09 30.62
N LEU A 236 -2.66 -4.01 30.24
CA LEU A 236 -1.66 -4.84 30.91
C LEU A 236 -1.65 -4.49 32.41
N PRO A 237 -1.61 -5.49 33.31
CA PRO A 237 -1.36 -5.22 34.71
C PRO A 237 -0.05 -4.44 34.83
N ALA A 238 0.01 -3.52 35.80
CA ALA A 238 1.26 -2.85 36.10
C ALA A 238 2.30 -3.92 36.44
N ALA A 239 3.51 -3.77 35.90
CA ALA A 239 4.64 -4.45 36.50
C ALA A 239 4.87 -3.75 37.84
N ASP A 240 4.19 -4.21 38.88
CA ASP A 240 4.43 -3.78 40.25
C ASP A 240 5.73 -4.44 40.73
N GLU A 241 6.71 -3.59 41.01
CA GLU A 241 7.98 -3.75 41.75
C GLU A 241 9.08 -4.69 41.22
#